data_AF-A0A212C069-F1
#
_entry.id   AF-A0A212C069-F1
#
_cell.length_a   1.000
_cell.length_b   1.000
_cell.length_c   1.000
_cell.angle_alpha   90.00
_cell.angle_beta   90.00
_cell.angle_gamma   90.00
#
_symmetry.space_group_name_H-M   'P 1'
#
loop_
_entity.id
_entity.type
_entity.pdbx_description
1 polymer ?
#
loop_
_entity_poly.entity_id
_entity_poly.type
_entity_poly.pdbx_seq_one_letter_code
_entity_poly.pdbx_strand_id
1 'polypeptide(L)'
;MDLYLNNSYKAAQAAASKAAASSLTAERERTRKKTPLQRSEPLIYWIFLLGSNFPLFQELYQPSYDFNLSDPYCRLLGTGYKSLHDPHLKSYYRRKDILRRLKKDGYVTSNNKVVCTLKELNKYRQYLTSLKLDFERNYVREQKMIEKQVNKLYKTKRACDSYGNTQFQDWLLQENKQTTPDQKLLIKQRYLDMISLELNKLEHTAENQNVLRIKEEERRHRDHIRRKLSLQRQIEEEWKTKEMLLLSKIGEEVKREARVEEQRKKVKADAYHKKKALLEKKITYHLQKMQRSDLQREGSEASVFQNKSQDETEGERETIKGK
;
A
#
# COMPACT_ATOMS: atom_id res chain seq x y z
N MET A 1 -39.42 -30.08 -1.84
CA MET A 1 -39.72 -28.74 -1.27
C MET A 1 -39.94 -28.80 0.24
N ASP A 2 -40.58 -29.84 0.77
CA ASP A 2 -40.99 -29.92 2.18
C ASP A 2 -39.84 -30.00 3.20
N LEU A 3 -38.70 -30.59 2.82
CA LEU A 3 -37.52 -30.65 3.68
C LEU A 3 -36.88 -29.27 3.93
N TYR A 4 -37.00 -28.34 2.98
CA TYR A 4 -36.45 -26.99 3.10
C TYR A 4 -37.32 -26.11 4.01
N LEU A 5 -38.63 -26.28 3.92
CA LEU A 5 -39.61 -25.60 4.77
C LEU A 5 -39.54 -26.10 6.22
N ASN A 6 -39.35 -27.41 6.43
CA ASN A 6 -39.23 -27.97 7.78
C ASN A 6 -37.93 -27.53 8.49
N ASN A 7 -36.83 -27.39 7.74
CA ASN A 7 -35.56 -26.90 8.29
C ASN A 7 -35.60 -25.40 8.64
N SER A 8 -36.27 -24.58 7.81
CA SER A 8 -36.45 -23.15 8.10
C SER A 8 -37.40 -22.92 9.27
N TYR A 9 -38.45 -23.74 9.43
CA TYR A 9 -39.32 -23.71 10.60
C TYR A 9 -38.58 -24.07 11.90
N LYS A 10 -37.76 -25.14 11.90
CA LYS A 10 -36.94 -25.51 13.07
C LYS A 10 -35.90 -24.45 13.43
N ALA A 11 -35.28 -23.82 12.43
CA ALA A 11 -34.34 -22.72 12.66
C ALA A 11 -35.02 -21.49 13.25
N ALA A 12 -36.22 -21.14 12.78
CA ALA A 12 -37.02 -20.04 13.32
C ALA A 12 -37.45 -20.31 14.78
N GLN A 13 -37.88 -21.54 15.08
CA GLN A 13 -38.30 -21.93 16.42
C GLN A 13 -37.12 -21.92 17.42
N ALA A 14 -35.92 -22.34 16.99
CA ALA A 14 -34.69 -22.25 17.78
C ALA A 14 -34.23 -20.81 18.02
N ALA A 15 -34.43 -19.92 17.05
CA ALA A 15 -34.13 -18.50 17.21
C ALA A 15 -35.11 -17.81 18.19
N ALA A 16 -36.40 -18.16 18.11
CA ALA A 16 -37.42 -17.62 19.01
C ALA A 16 -37.21 -18.05 20.47
N SER A 17 -36.88 -19.31 20.72
CA SER A 17 -36.59 -19.80 22.08
C SER A 17 -35.32 -19.18 22.66
N LYS A 18 -34.28 -18.95 21.83
CA LYS A 18 -33.06 -18.26 22.26
C LYS A 18 -33.27 -16.78 22.57
N ALA A 19 -34.17 -16.11 21.84
CA ALA A 19 -34.57 -14.73 22.12
C ALA A 19 -35.44 -14.61 23.38
N ALA A 20 -36.33 -15.57 23.64
CA ALA A 20 -37.10 -15.62 24.88
C ALA A 20 -36.22 -15.91 26.12
N ALA A 21 -35.18 -16.73 25.97
CA ALA A 21 -34.21 -16.97 27.04
C ALA A 21 -33.34 -15.73 27.34
N SER A 22 -33.02 -14.92 26.33
CA SER A 22 -32.23 -13.68 26.53
C SER A 22 -33.05 -12.51 27.09
N SER A 23 -34.36 -12.46 26.83
CA SER A 23 -35.23 -11.46 27.46
C SER A 23 -35.39 -11.71 28.97
N LEU A 24 -35.47 -12.99 29.39
CA LEU A 24 -35.51 -13.38 30.80
C LEU A 24 -34.22 -13.04 31.56
N THR A 25 -33.05 -13.11 30.92
CA THR A 25 -31.79 -12.67 31.55
C THR A 25 -31.65 -11.14 31.58
N ALA A 26 -32.12 -10.44 30.56
CA ALA A 26 -32.14 -8.97 30.51
C ALA A 26 -33.08 -8.34 31.55
N GLU A 27 -34.18 -9.02 31.90
CA GLU A 27 -35.11 -8.57 32.93
C GLU A 27 -34.53 -8.73 34.35
N ARG A 28 -33.71 -9.76 34.56
CA ARG A 28 -32.99 -9.99 35.84
C ARG A 28 -31.90 -8.96 36.11
N GLU A 29 -31.33 -8.33 35.08
CA GLU A 29 -30.32 -7.26 35.23
C GLU A 29 -30.92 -5.87 35.50
N ARG A 30 -32.19 -5.65 35.13
CA ARG A 30 -32.87 -4.34 35.31
C ARG A 30 -33.26 -4.04 36.76
N THR A 31 -33.29 -5.03 37.65
CA THR A 31 -33.69 -4.84 39.05
C THR A 31 -32.55 -4.43 40.00
N ARG A 32 -31.30 -4.30 39.53
CA ARG A 32 -30.13 -4.02 40.40
C ARG A 32 -29.52 -2.62 40.36
N LYS A 33 -30.16 -1.61 39.76
CA LYS A 33 -29.58 -0.24 39.74
C LYS A 33 -30.61 0.85 40.00
N LYS A 34 -30.78 1.22 41.28
CA LYS A 34 -31.27 2.54 41.72
C LYS A 34 -30.59 2.96 43.03
N THR A 35 -29.56 3.81 42.93
CA THR A 35 -29.19 4.88 43.89
C THR A 35 -28.12 5.79 43.25
N PRO A 36 -28.00 7.06 43.68
CA PRO A 36 -27.89 8.20 42.77
C PRO A 36 -26.48 8.79 42.61
N LEU A 37 -26.36 9.51 41.48
CA LEU A 37 -25.45 10.61 41.15
C LEU A 37 -24.51 11.09 42.27
N GLN A 38 -23.24 10.68 42.18
CA GLN A 38 -22.14 11.35 42.88
C GLN A 38 -21.07 11.70 41.84
N ARG A 39 -20.82 13.00 41.69
CA ARG A 39 -19.71 13.58 40.93
C ARG A 39 -18.41 12.87 41.34
N SER A 40 -17.70 12.27 40.39
CA SER A 40 -16.37 11.70 40.62
C SER A 40 -15.34 12.33 39.71
N GLU A 41 -14.19 12.57 40.33
CA GLU A 41 -13.10 13.46 39.99
C GLU A 41 -12.32 13.06 38.74
N PRO A 42 -11.53 13.99 38.15
CA PRO A 42 -10.78 13.70 36.93
C PRO A 42 -9.76 12.59 37.15
N LEU A 43 -9.56 11.82 36.08
CA LEU A 43 -8.67 10.64 35.88
C LEU A 43 -7.22 10.75 36.38
N ILE A 44 -6.84 11.85 37.04
CA ILE A 44 -5.55 12.11 37.68
C ILE A 44 -5.32 11.14 38.85
N TYR A 45 -6.36 10.78 39.61
CA TYR A 45 -6.22 9.87 40.76
C TYR A 45 -5.90 8.42 40.37
N TRP A 46 -6.36 7.98 39.20
CA TRP A 46 -6.01 6.66 38.64
C TRP A 46 -4.55 6.58 38.16
N ILE A 47 -3.92 7.72 37.88
CA ILE A 47 -2.53 7.79 37.43
C ILE A 47 -1.57 7.73 38.63
N PHE A 48 -1.99 8.16 39.82
CA PHE A 48 -1.12 8.24 41.00
C PHE A 48 -1.11 6.97 41.87
N LEU A 49 -2.14 6.12 41.78
CA LEU A 49 -2.29 4.93 42.66
C LEU A 49 -1.61 3.64 42.17
N LEU A 50 -1.06 3.59 40.95
CA LEU A 50 -0.27 2.43 40.51
C LEU A 50 1.16 2.85 40.19
N GLY A 51 2.03 2.63 41.17
CA GLY A 51 3.47 2.78 41.04
C GLY A 51 4.01 2.11 39.77
N SER A 52 4.69 2.92 38.96
CA SER A 52 5.91 2.57 38.21
C SER A 52 5.96 1.18 37.58
N ASN A 53 4.92 0.73 36.88
CA ASN A 53 4.96 -0.47 36.03
C ASN A 53 3.83 -0.44 35.00
N PHE A 54 3.90 0.46 34.01
CA PHE A 54 2.96 0.43 32.90
C PHE A 54 3.10 -0.90 32.12
N PRO A 55 2.01 -1.68 31.95
CA PRO A 55 1.96 -2.73 30.95
C PRO A 55 1.95 -2.10 29.55
N LEU A 56 3.13 -1.80 29.02
CA LEU A 56 3.28 -1.10 27.77
C LEU A 56 3.07 -2.04 26.56
N PHE A 57 2.05 -1.71 25.75
CA PHE A 57 1.92 -2.02 24.32
C PHE A 57 1.96 -3.49 23.88
N GLN A 58 0.99 -4.29 24.29
CA GLN A 58 0.87 -5.64 23.74
C GLN A 58 0.31 -5.66 22.31
N GLU A 59 -0.37 -4.59 21.87
CA GLU A 59 -0.86 -4.36 20.50
C GLU A 59 -0.94 -2.84 20.25
N LEU A 60 0.06 -2.28 19.54
CA LEU A 60 0.08 -0.85 19.20
C LEU A 60 -0.99 -0.44 18.18
N TYR A 61 -1.56 -1.41 17.46
CA TYR A 61 -2.52 -1.15 16.40
C TYR A 61 -3.86 -1.77 16.78
N GLN A 62 -4.88 -0.93 16.89
CA GLN A 62 -6.28 -1.37 16.97
C GLN A 62 -6.92 -1.11 15.61
N PRO A 63 -7.59 -2.09 15.00
CA PRO A 63 -8.32 -1.87 13.75
C PRO A 63 -9.30 -0.70 13.90
N SER A 64 -9.26 0.25 12.96
CA SER A 64 -10.28 1.31 12.88
C SER A 64 -11.61 0.73 12.40
N TYR A 65 -12.71 1.45 12.67
CA TYR A 65 -14.05 1.06 12.22
C TYR A 65 -14.17 0.93 10.69
N ASP A 66 -13.52 1.83 9.95
CA ASP A 66 -13.51 1.88 8.48
C ASP A 66 -12.20 2.55 7.99
N PHE A 67 -12.04 2.71 6.67
CA PHE A 67 -10.93 3.42 6.05
C PHE A 67 -10.92 4.90 6.48
N ASN A 68 -9.92 5.30 7.27
CA ASN A 68 -9.82 6.66 7.78
C ASN A 68 -9.25 7.61 6.73
N LEU A 69 -10.13 8.39 6.08
CA LEU A 69 -9.73 9.42 5.12
C LEU A 69 -9.12 10.68 5.78
N SER A 70 -9.20 10.81 7.10
CA SER A 70 -8.67 11.98 7.83
C SER A 70 -7.15 11.95 7.94
N ASP A 71 -6.54 10.77 7.88
CA ASP A 71 -5.09 10.58 7.95
C ASP A 71 -4.63 9.57 6.88
N PRO A 72 -4.63 9.96 5.59
CA PRO A 72 -4.31 9.07 4.48
C PRO A 72 -2.86 8.56 4.50
N TYR A 73 -1.99 9.19 5.27
CA TYR A 73 -0.57 8.84 5.39
C TYR A 73 -0.22 8.23 6.76
N CYS A 74 -1.21 7.92 7.60
CA CYS A 74 -1.01 7.39 8.96
C CYS A 74 0.01 8.21 9.78
N ARG A 75 -0.02 9.54 9.67
CA ARG A 75 0.91 10.45 10.38
C ARG A 75 0.75 10.37 11.90
N LEU A 76 -0.46 10.07 12.40
CA LEU A 76 -0.76 9.97 13.83
C LEU A 76 -0.01 8.81 14.50
N LEU A 77 0.09 7.67 13.82
CA LEU A 77 0.84 6.51 14.26
C LEU A 77 2.00 6.31 13.28
N GLY A 78 3.09 7.04 13.50
CA GLY A 78 4.21 7.11 12.56
C GLY A 78 4.63 5.74 12.02
N THR A 79 4.65 5.61 10.70
CA THR A 79 4.89 4.40 9.91
C THR A 79 6.32 3.84 9.98
N GLY A 80 7.12 4.32 10.94
CA GLY A 80 8.43 3.76 11.21
C GLY A 80 8.25 2.34 11.73
N TYR A 81 8.71 1.35 10.95
CA TYR A 81 8.62 -0.05 11.33
C TYR A 81 9.38 -0.28 12.64
N LYS A 82 8.70 -0.89 13.63
CA LYS A 82 9.30 -1.24 14.91
C LYS A 82 9.24 -2.73 15.13
N SER A 83 10.38 -3.38 14.94
CA SER A 83 10.49 -4.83 14.98
C SER A 83 10.01 -5.42 16.32
N LEU A 84 10.31 -4.79 17.46
CA LEU A 84 9.88 -5.26 18.80
C LEU A 84 8.37 -5.22 19.06
N HIS A 85 7.62 -4.45 18.27
CA HIS A 85 6.17 -4.36 18.39
C HIS A 85 5.43 -5.22 17.35
N ASP A 86 6.17 -5.86 16.43
CA ASP A 86 5.60 -6.72 15.42
C ASP A 86 5.10 -8.04 16.05
N PRO A 87 3.80 -8.36 15.92
CA PRO A 87 3.24 -9.63 16.40
C PRO A 87 3.95 -10.86 15.81
N HIS A 88 4.43 -10.79 14.56
CA HIS A 88 5.04 -11.91 13.86
C HIS A 88 6.48 -12.19 14.34
N LEU A 89 7.18 -11.16 14.83
CA LEU A 89 8.53 -11.31 15.39
C LEU A 89 8.52 -11.64 16.89
N LYS A 90 7.35 -11.73 17.51
CA LYS A 90 7.18 -12.06 18.93
C LYS A 90 7.82 -13.40 19.30
N SER A 91 7.79 -14.39 18.42
CA SER A 91 8.46 -15.69 18.62
C SER A 91 9.98 -15.55 18.67
N TYR A 92 10.55 -14.68 17.82
CA TYR A 92 11.99 -14.42 17.73
C TYR A 92 12.52 -13.78 19.02
N TYR A 93 11.88 -12.72 19.53
CA TYR A 93 12.33 -12.01 20.73
C TYR A 93 12.07 -12.77 22.03
N ARG A 94 11.15 -13.73 22.03
CA ARG A 94 10.87 -14.58 23.20
C ARG A 94 11.92 -15.66 23.44
N ARG A 95 12.86 -15.89 22.50
CA ARG A 95 13.97 -16.82 22.72
C ARG A 95 14.86 -16.34 23.87
N LYS A 96 15.30 -17.28 24.72
CA LYS A 96 15.93 -16.97 26.02
C LYS A 96 17.24 -16.18 25.87
N ASP A 97 18.02 -16.49 24.86
CA ASP A 97 19.28 -15.84 24.49
C ASP A 97 19.06 -14.38 24.05
N ILE A 98 18.09 -14.15 23.16
CA ILE A 98 17.76 -12.82 22.64
C ILE A 98 17.09 -11.97 23.73
N LEU A 99 16.17 -12.54 24.50
CA LEU A 99 15.50 -11.85 25.60
C LEU A 99 16.50 -11.41 26.68
N ARG A 100 17.51 -12.23 26.99
CA ARG A 100 18.60 -11.85 27.92
C ARG A 100 19.40 -10.66 27.39
N ARG A 101 19.73 -10.64 26.09
CA ARG A 101 20.41 -9.50 25.44
C ARG A 101 19.54 -8.25 25.47
N LEU A 102 18.27 -8.34 25.07
CA LEU A 102 17.34 -7.21 25.08
C LEU A 102 17.10 -6.61 26.48
N LYS A 103 17.14 -7.45 27.53
CA LYS A 103 17.09 -6.97 28.93
C LYS A 103 18.38 -6.28 29.34
N LYS A 104 19.54 -6.81 28.93
CA LYS A 104 20.86 -6.21 29.20
C LYS A 104 20.98 -4.84 28.52
N ASP A 105 20.45 -4.72 27.30
CA ASP A 105 20.51 -3.51 26.49
C ASP A 105 19.38 -2.51 26.83
N GLY A 106 18.47 -2.85 27.74
CA GLY A 106 17.43 -1.95 28.25
C GLY A 106 16.19 -1.78 27.35
N TYR A 107 16.08 -2.53 26.24
CA TYR A 107 14.91 -2.49 25.35
C TYR A 107 13.67 -3.18 25.95
N VAL A 108 13.89 -4.12 26.88
CA VAL A 108 12.83 -4.92 27.51
C VAL A 108 12.98 -4.85 29.03
N THR A 109 11.88 -4.55 29.72
CA THR A 109 11.81 -4.50 31.19
C THR A 109 11.98 -5.91 31.78
N SER A 110 12.34 -6.01 33.07
CA SER A 110 12.38 -7.28 33.82
C SER A 110 11.11 -8.13 33.64
N ASN A 111 9.96 -7.47 33.52
CA ASN A 111 8.62 -8.02 33.27
C ASN A 111 8.37 -8.49 31.81
N ASN A 112 9.41 -8.61 30.97
CA ASN A 112 9.33 -9.00 29.55
C ASN A 112 8.46 -8.06 28.68
N LYS A 113 8.34 -6.79 29.07
CA LYS A 113 7.59 -5.76 28.34
C LYS A 113 8.54 -4.85 27.57
N VAL A 114 8.15 -4.49 26.36
CA VAL A 114 8.94 -3.57 25.52
C VAL A 114 8.90 -2.18 26.13
N VAL A 115 10.07 -1.57 26.29
CA VAL A 115 10.20 -0.20 26.78
C VAL A 115 9.88 0.76 25.65
N CYS A 116 9.06 1.77 25.92
CA CYS A 116 8.71 2.80 24.94
C CYS A 116 9.11 4.19 25.42
N THR A 117 9.41 5.06 24.46
CA THR A 117 9.75 6.45 24.73
C THR A 117 8.48 7.23 25.07
N LEU A 118 8.56 8.24 25.93
CA LEU A 118 7.43 9.11 26.28
C LEU A 118 6.75 9.74 25.05
N LYS A 119 7.52 10.08 24.02
CA LYS A 119 7.01 10.59 22.73
C LYS A 119 6.10 9.56 22.03
N GLU A 120 6.46 8.29 22.09
CA GLU A 120 5.69 7.20 21.48
C GLU A 120 4.40 6.93 22.25
N LEU A 121 4.48 7.01 23.59
CA LEU A 121 3.31 6.91 24.45
C LEU A 121 2.30 8.03 24.20
N ASN A 122 2.76 9.26 24.05
CA ASN A 122 1.90 10.39 23.76
C ASN A 122 1.24 10.28 22.38
N LYS A 123 2.00 9.84 21.35
CA LYS A 123 1.44 9.56 20.01
C LYS A 123 0.35 8.49 20.06
N TYR A 124 0.58 7.40 20.79
CA TYR A 124 -0.43 6.34 20.93
C TYR A 124 -1.68 6.81 21.68
N ARG A 125 -1.54 7.62 22.74
CA ARG A 125 -2.69 8.20 23.44
C ARG A 125 -3.54 9.07 22.51
N GLN A 126 -2.90 9.88 21.67
CA GLN A 126 -3.58 10.69 20.66
C GLN A 126 -4.31 9.80 19.66
N TYR A 127 -3.67 8.74 19.16
CA TYR A 127 -4.27 7.77 18.26
C TYR A 127 -5.49 7.05 18.86
N LEU A 128 -5.41 6.57 20.11
CA LEU A 128 -6.55 5.95 20.77
C LEU A 128 -7.72 6.94 20.94
N THR A 129 -7.40 8.20 21.19
CA THR A 129 -8.42 9.25 21.31
C THR A 129 -9.09 9.51 19.96
N SER A 130 -8.32 9.60 18.87
CA SER A 130 -8.89 9.77 17.53
C SER A 130 -9.73 8.57 17.13
N LEU A 131 -9.27 7.34 17.40
CA LEU A 131 -10.05 6.13 17.16
C LEU A 131 -11.39 6.18 17.88
N LYS A 132 -11.37 6.48 19.19
CA LYS A 132 -12.60 6.56 20.00
C LYS A 132 -13.59 7.57 19.42
N LEU A 133 -13.11 8.77 19.05
CA LEU A 133 -13.94 9.80 18.44
C LEU A 133 -14.52 9.34 17.10
N ASP A 134 -13.75 8.61 16.30
CA ASP A 134 -14.20 8.09 15.02
C ASP A 134 -15.30 7.03 15.19
N PHE A 135 -15.16 6.12 16.16
CA PHE A 135 -16.22 5.17 16.52
C PHE A 135 -17.51 5.90 16.95
N GLU A 136 -17.42 6.90 17.82
CA GLU A 136 -18.58 7.67 18.26
C GLU A 136 -19.26 8.42 17.10
N ARG A 137 -18.47 9.08 16.24
CA ARG A 137 -18.98 9.78 15.05
C ARG A 137 -19.65 8.83 14.06
N ASN A 138 -19.08 7.65 13.85
CA ASN A 138 -19.66 6.63 12.97
C ASN A 138 -20.97 6.10 13.55
N TYR A 139 -21.00 5.77 14.84
CA TYR A 139 -22.21 5.31 15.51
C TYR A 139 -23.37 6.32 15.38
N VAL A 140 -23.09 7.61 15.60
CA VAL A 140 -24.10 8.67 15.43
C VAL A 140 -24.58 8.77 13.97
N ARG A 141 -23.69 8.59 12.99
CA ARG A 141 -24.06 8.58 11.57
C ARG A 141 -24.99 7.42 11.23
N GLU A 142 -24.69 6.22 11.71
CA GLU A 142 -25.54 5.04 11.48
C GLU A 142 -26.91 5.20 12.12
N GLN A 143 -26.98 5.69 13.35
CA GLN A 143 -28.26 5.99 14.02
C GLN A 143 -29.11 6.97 13.20
N LYS A 144 -28.50 8.05 12.68
CA LYS A 144 -29.19 9.01 11.81
C LYS A 144 -29.67 8.39 10.50
N MET A 145 -28.93 7.46 9.93
CA MET A 145 -29.33 6.77 8.69
C MET A 145 -30.54 5.86 8.93
N ILE A 146 -30.53 5.10 10.03
CA ILE A 146 -31.64 4.25 10.44
C ILE A 146 -32.88 5.11 10.72
N GLU A 147 -32.73 6.20 11.47
CA GLU A 147 -33.82 7.14 11.77
C GLU A 147 -34.45 7.71 10.49
N LYS A 148 -33.63 8.12 9.50
CA LYS A 148 -34.12 8.59 8.20
C LYS A 148 -34.92 7.52 7.45
N GLN A 149 -34.44 6.28 7.46
CA GLN A 149 -35.13 5.15 6.81
C GLN A 149 -36.48 4.87 7.49
N VAL A 150 -36.50 4.82 8.83
CA VAL A 150 -37.73 4.63 9.61
C VAL A 150 -38.73 5.77 9.36
N ASN A 151 -38.27 7.02 9.39
CA ASN A 151 -39.13 8.18 9.11
C ASN A 151 -39.69 8.17 7.69
N LYS A 152 -38.91 7.72 6.70
CA LYS A 152 -39.38 7.53 5.32
C LYS A 152 -40.50 6.49 5.26
N LEU A 153 -40.30 5.34 5.89
CA LEU A 153 -41.32 4.28 5.96
C LEU A 153 -42.59 4.76 6.67
N TYR A 154 -42.46 5.47 7.79
CA TYR A 154 -43.60 6.03 8.51
C TYR A 154 -44.40 7.02 7.66
N LYS A 155 -43.72 7.91 6.91
CA LYS A 155 -44.38 8.84 5.99
C LYS A 155 -45.10 8.12 4.84
N THR A 156 -44.47 7.10 4.25
CA THR A 156 -45.10 6.27 3.21
C THR A 156 -46.35 5.56 3.75
N LYS A 157 -46.27 4.99 4.95
CA LYS A 157 -47.41 4.35 5.60
C LYS A 157 -48.55 5.34 5.84
N ARG A 158 -48.26 6.52 6.41
CA ARG A 158 -49.25 7.58 6.64
C ARG A 158 -49.92 8.07 5.35
N ALA A 159 -49.15 8.20 4.26
CA ALA A 159 -49.69 8.58 2.95
C ALA A 159 -50.65 7.51 2.39
N CYS A 160 -50.32 6.23 2.57
CA CYS A 160 -51.18 5.11 2.20
C CYS A 160 -52.48 5.09 3.02
N ASP A 161 -52.35 5.25 4.35
CA ASP A 161 -53.49 5.25 5.27
C ASP A 161 -54.46 6.42 5.02
N SER A 162 -53.97 7.54 4.46
CA SER A 162 -54.76 8.76 4.19
C SER A 162 -55.51 8.76 2.85
N TYR A 163 -55.07 8.00 1.84
CA TYR A 163 -55.57 8.16 0.45
C TYR A 163 -56.69 7.19 0.07
N GLY A 164 -56.87 6.07 0.78
CA GLY A 164 -57.85 5.04 0.40
C GLY A 164 -58.82 4.56 1.48
N ASN A 165 -58.51 4.74 2.77
CA ASN A 165 -59.27 4.07 3.82
C ASN A 165 -60.60 4.76 4.15
N THR A 166 -60.67 6.08 4.16
CA THR A 166 -61.90 6.82 4.54
C THR A 166 -63.04 6.64 3.55
N GLN A 167 -62.76 6.74 2.25
CA GLN A 167 -63.78 6.61 1.20
C GLN A 167 -64.36 5.18 1.12
N PHE A 168 -63.52 4.17 1.37
CA PHE A 168 -63.93 2.77 1.42
C PHE A 168 -64.71 2.42 2.70
N GLN A 169 -64.29 2.97 3.85
CA GLN A 169 -64.96 2.77 5.14
C GLN A 169 -66.35 3.42 5.19
N ASP A 170 -66.48 4.66 4.72
CA ASP A 170 -67.77 5.38 4.67
C ASP A 170 -68.78 4.67 3.75
N TRP A 171 -68.29 4.14 2.63
CA TRP A 171 -69.09 3.39 1.68
C TRP A 171 -69.54 2.01 2.22
N LEU A 172 -68.67 1.28 2.94
CA LEU A 172 -69.01 0.02 3.63
C LEU A 172 -70.10 0.20 4.71
N LEU A 173 -70.10 1.35 5.39
CA LEU A 173 -71.11 1.70 6.39
C LEU A 173 -72.47 2.05 5.76
N GLN A 174 -72.50 2.41 4.47
CA GLN A 174 -73.72 2.80 3.75
C GLN A 174 -74.47 1.60 3.18
N GLU A 175 -73.77 0.57 2.68
CA GLU A 175 -74.38 -0.62 2.05
C GLU A 175 -74.90 -1.70 3.02
N ASN A 176 -74.47 -1.68 4.29
CA ASN A 176 -74.83 -2.70 5.27
C ASN A 176 -76.27 -2.60 5.83
N LYS A 177 -77.04 -1.59 5.42
CA LYS A 177 -78.32 -1.25 6.08
C LYS A 177 -79.51 -2.11 5.65
N GLN A 178 -79.55 -2.75 4.47
CA GLN A 178 -80.70 -3.60 4.03
C GLN A 178 -80.38 -4.59 2.88
N THR A 179 -79.64 -5.69 3.12
CA THR A 179 -79.36 -6.68 2.04
C THR A 179 -79.81 -8.10 2.35
N THR A 180 -80.51 -8.72 1.39
CA THR A 180 -80.88 -10.14 1.39
C THR A 180 -79.65 -11.04 1.09
N PRO A 181 -79.67 -12.34 1.44
CA PRO A 181 -78.51 -13.22 1.32
C PRO A 181 -77.92 -13.32 -0.09
N ASP A 182 -78.79 -13.29 -1.11
CA ASP A 182 -78.41 -13.40 -2.53
C ASP A 182 -77.76 -12.11 -3.06
N GLN A 183 -78.28 -10.96 -2.62
CA GLN A 183 -77.66 -9.66 -2.88
C GLN A 183 -76.28 -9.56 -2.23
N LYS A 184 -76.08 -10.13 -1.03
CA LYS A 184 -74.77 -10.17 -0.36
C LYS A 184 -73.72 -10.95 -1.15
N LEU A 185 -74.11 -12.01 -1.88
CA LEU A 185 -73.19 -12.76 -2.73
C LEU A 185 -72.78 -11.96 -3.97
N LEU A 186 -73.73 -11.31 -4.64
CA LEU A 186 -73.46 -10.43 -5.78
C LEU A 186 -72.56 -9.24 -5.40
N ILE A 187 -72.81 -8.65 -4.23
CA ILE A 187 -72.00 -7.55 -3.69
C ILE A 187 -70.57 -8.06 -3.38
N LYS A 188 -70.43 -9.25 -2.77
CA LYS A 188 -69.11 -9.88 -2.57
C LYS A 188 -68.37 -10.16 -3.87
N GLN A 189 -69.06 -10.62 -4.91
CA GLN A 189 -68.45 -10.86 -6.23
C GLN A 189 -67.88 -9.56 -6.80
N ARG A 190 -68.67 -8.47 -6.75
CA ARG A 190 -68.23 -7.13 -7.19
C ARG A 190 -67.03 -6.61 -6.40
N TYR A 191 -66.92 -6.93 -5.10
CA TYR A 191 -65.74 -6.59 -4.30
C TYR A 191 -64.49 -7.32 -4.73
N LEU A 192 -64.60 -8.63 -4.96
CA LEU A 192 -63.46 -9.41 -5.42
C LEU A 192 -62.97 -8.91 -6.78
N ASP A 193 -63.88 -8.55 -7.67
CA ASP A 193 -63.57 -7.97 -8.97
C ASP A 193 -62.91 -6.58 -8.82
N MET A 194 -63.40 -5.72 -7.93
CA MET A 194 -62.81 -4.41 -7.69
C MET A 194 -61.41 -4.51 -7.04
N ILE A 195 -61.26 -5.38 -6.05
CA ILE A 195 -59.98 -5.62 -5.36
C ILE A 195 -58.96 -6.19 -6.34
N SER A 196 -59.35 -7.17 -7.17
CA SER A 196 -58.45 -7.73 -8.18
C SER A 196 -58.02 -6.68 -9.21
N LEU A 197 -58.93 -5.79 -9.64
CA LEU A 197 -58.62 -4.71 -10.56
C LEU A 197 -57.62 -3.70 -9.97
N GLU A 198 -57.81 -3.28 -8.71
CA GLU A 198 -56.88 -2.35 -8.03
C GLU A 198 -55.51 -3.00 -7.75
N LEU A 199 -55.49 -4.28 -7.37
CA LEU A 199 -54.24 -5.02 -7.22
C LEU A 199 -53.46 -5.11 -8.53
N ASN A 200 -54.13 -5.41 -9.65
CA ASN A 200 -53.49 -5.45 -10.97
C ASN A 200 -52.90 -4.08 -11.40
N LYS A 201 -53.59 -2.98 -11.08
CA LYS A 201 -53.06 -1.62 -11.35
C LYS A 201 -51.81 -1.32 -10.52
N LEU A 202 -51.83 -1.67 -9.24
CA LEU A 202 -50.67 -1.50 -8.35
C LEU A 202 -49.49 -2.37 -8.80
N GLU A 203 -49.76 -3.60 -9.20
CA GLU A 203 -48.75 -4.52 -9.73
C GLU A 203 -48.12 -3.95 -11.00
N HIS A 204 -48.92 -3.56 -12.00
CA HIS A 204 -48.39 -2.97 -13.24
C HIS A 204 -47.63 -1.67 -13.02
N THR A 205 -48.06 -0.80 -12.09
CA THR A 205 -47.31 0.43 -11.77
C THR A 205 -45.99 0.13 -11.06
N ALA A 206 -45.96 -0.83 -10.14
CA ALA A 206 -44.75 -1.28 -9.47
C ALA A 206 -43.77 -1.97 -10.44
N GLU A 207 -44.28 -2.84 -11.33
CA GLU A 207 -43.52 -3.48 -12.40
C GLU A 207 -42.88 -2.44 -13.33
N ASN A 208 -43.66 -1.46 -13.79
CA ASN A 208 -43.16 -0.38 -14.65
C ASN A 208 -42.05 0.43 -13.97
N GLN A 209 -42.22 0.77 -12.69
CA GLN A 209 -41.19 1.46 -11.90
C GLN A 209 -39.93 0.60 -11.74
N ASN A 210 -40.10 -0.71 -11.51
CA ASN A 210 -38.99 -1.66 -11.39
C ASN A 210 -38.21 -1.78 -12.71
N VAL A 211 -38.90 -1.89 -13.84
CA VAL A 211 -38.29 -1.94 -15.18
C VAL A 211 -37.48 -0.67 -15.47
N LEU A 212 -38.02 0.51 -15.13
CA LEU A 212 -37.28 1.76 -15.29
C LEU A 212 -36.01 1.80 -14.42
N ARG A 213 -36.10 1.33 -13.16
CA ARG A 213 -34.95 1.26 -12.25
C ARG A 213 -33.87 0.34 -12.79
N ILE A 214 -34.24 -0.85 -13.27
CA ILE A 214 -33.30 -1.82 -13.87
C ILE A 214 -32.61 -1.23 -15.11
N LYS A 215 -33.37 -0.58 -16.02
CA LYS A 215 -32.79 0.07 -17.21
C LYS A 215 -31.78 1.17 -16.87
N GLU A 216 -32.06 1.96 -15.84
CA GLU A 216 -31.17 3.01 -15.35
C GLU A 216 -29.88 2.42 -14.74
N GLU A 217 -30.01 1.35 -13.94
CA GLU A 217 -28.87 0.62 -13.38
C GLU A 217 -28.00 -0.01 -14.48
N GLU A 218 -28.61 -0.61 -15.50
CA GLU A 218 -27.89 -1.13 -16.67
C GLU A 218 -27.13 -0.03 -17.42
N ARG A 219 -27.74 1.14 -17.62
CA ARG A 219 -27.04 2.29 -18.24
C ARG A 219 -25.82 2.68 -17.43
N ARG A 220 -25.97 2.83 -16.11
CA ARG A 220 -24.86 3.17 -15.20
C ARG A 220 -23.75 2.13 -15.26
N HIS A 221 -24.11 0.85 -15.29
CA HIS A 221 -23.14 -0.24 -15.40
C HIS A 221 -22.38 -0.20 -16.72
N ARG A 222 -23.08 -0.03 -17.85
CA ARG A 222 -22.47 0.10 -19.19
C ARG A 222 -21.53 1.31 -19.26
N ASP A 223 -21.93 2.45 -18.71
CA ASP A 223 -21.10 3.65 -18.68
C ASP A 223 -19.86 3.47 -17.79
N HIS A 224 -20.00 2.77 -16.66
CA HIS A 224 -18.87 2.42 -15.80
C HIS A 224 -17.84 1.54 -16.54
N ILE A 225 -18.29 0.49 -17.23
CA ILE A 225 -17.42 -0.38 -18.04
C ILE A 225 -16.72 0.44 -19.13
N ARG A 226 -17.47 1.30 -19.85
CA ARG A 226 -16.92 2.16 -20.91
C ARG A 226 -15.80 3.06 -20.38
N ARG A 227 -16.01 3.73 -19.25
CA ARG A 227 -14.99 4.58 -18.62
C ARG A 227 -13.75 3.78 -18.22
N LYS A 228 -13.95 2.60 -17.61
CA LYS A 228 -12.84 1.72 -17.22
C LYS A 228 -11.99 1.30 -18.42
N LEU A 229 -12.63 0.92 -19.53
CA LEU A 229 -11.93 0.56 -20.76
C LEU A 229 -11.18 1.76 -21.37
N SER A 230 -11.77 2.96 -21.36
CA SER A 230 -11.08 4.15 -21.86
C SER A 230 -9.84 4.50 -21.04
N LEU A 231 -9.91 4.35 -19.71
CA LEU A 231 -8.76 4.57 -18.83
C LEU A 231 -7.64 3.56 -19.09
N GLN A 232 -7.99 2.29 -19.31
CA GLN A 232 -7.00 1.26 -19.65
C GLN A 232 -6.28 1.57 -20.95
N ARG A 233 -7.00 2.02 -21.99
CA ARG A 233 -6.37 2.44 -23.26
C ARG A 233 -5.43 3.63 -23.05
N GLN A 234 -5.84 4.64 -22.29
CA GLN A 234 -4.98 5.80 -21.99
C GLN A 234 -3.69 5.36 -21.28
N ILE A 235 -3.81 4.49 -20.27
CA ILE A 235 -2.65 3.95 -19.57
C ILE A 235 -1.73 3.18 -20.53
N GLU A 236 -2.30 2.35 -21.40
CA GLU A 236 -1.52 1.58 -22.38
C GLU A 236 -0.79 2.49 -23.38
N GLU A 237 -1.43 3.54 -23.87
CA GLU A 237 -0.82 4.55 -24.76
C GLU A 237 0.29 5.34 -24.05
N GLU A 238 0.08 5.73 -22.79
CA GLU A 238 1.13 6.34 -21.96
C GLU A 238 2.32 5.39 -21.74
N TRP A 239 2.07 4.10 -21.55
CA TRP A 239 3.13 3.11 -21.41
C TRP A 239 3.92 2.95 -22.70
N LYS A 240 3.23 2.85 -23.85
CA LYS A 240 3.88 2.77 -25.17
C LYS A 240 4.76 3.99 -25.46
N THR A 241 4.27 5.20 -25.14
CA THR A 241 5.07 6.42 -25.33
C THR A 241 6.30 6.47 -24.42
N LYS A 242 6.16 6.08 -23.15
CA LYS A 242 7.30 5.97 -22.21
C LYS A 242 8.31 4.92 -22.65
N GLU A 243 7.84 3.76 -23.12
CA GLU A 243 8.69 2.69 -23.64
C GLU A 243 9.46 3.14 -24.88
N MET A 244 8.79 3.77 -25.84
CA MET A 244 9.44 4.33 -27.04
C MET A 244 10.51 5.38 -26.68
N LEU A 245 10.24 6.24 -25.69
CA LEU A 245 11.21 7.22 -25.20
C LEU A 245 12.43 6.54 -24.57
N LEU A 246 12.23 5.50 -23.76
CA LEU A 246 13.31 4.74 -23.15
C LEU A 246 14.16 4.03 -24.20
N LEU A 247 13.54 3.37 -25.18
CA LEU A 247 14.26 2.71 -26.28
C LEU A 247 15.07 3.71 -27.10
N SER A 248 14.52 4.91 -27.35
CA SER A 248 15.25 5.99 -28.01
C SER A 248 16.47 6.42 -27.20
N LYS A 249 16.31 6.63 -25.89
CA LYS A 249 17.41 7.01 -24.99
C LYS A 249 18.49 5.92 -24.92
N ILE A 250 18.10 4.64 -24.82
CA ILE A 250 19.03 3.50 -24.85
C ILE A 250 19.81 3.48 -26.17
N GLY A 251 19.13 3.68 -27.30
CA GLY A 251 19.78 3.77 -28.61
C GLY A 251 20.80 4.90 -28.70
N GLU A 252 20.53 6.05 -28.08
CA GLU A 252 21.49 7.15 -27.99
C GLU A 252 22.67 6.84 -27.06
N GLU A 253 22.43 6.18 -25.91
CA GLU A 253 23.49 5.75 -25.00
C GLU A 253 24.45 4.78 -25.68
N VAL A 254 23.92 3.77 -26.37
CA VAL A 254 24.72 2.79 -27.13
C VAL A 254 25.57 3.48 -28.20
N LYS A 255 25.01 4.47 -28.92
CA LYS A 255 25.77 5.27 -29.89
C LYS A 255 26.88 6.09 -29.21
N ARG A 256 26.63 6.66 -28.01
CA ARG A 256 27.66 7.36 -27.24
C ARG A 256 28.78 6.42 -26.80
N GLU A 257 28.44 5.24 -26.27
CA GLU A 257 29.40 4.24 -25.84
C GLU A 257 30.27 3.74 -27.00
N ALA A 258 29.67 3.49 -28.17
CA ALA A 258 30.41 3.09 -29.35
C ALA A 258 31.47 4.14 -29.74
N ARG A 259 31.12 5.43 -29.69
CA ARG A 259 32.08 6.53 -29.94
C ARG A 259 33.22 6.56 -28.92
N VAL A 260 32.91 6.38 -27.63
CA VAL A 260 33.92 6.34 -26.57
C VAL A 260 34.86 5.15 -26.74
N GLU A 261 34.31 3.98 -27.08
CA GLU A 261 35.11 2.77 -27.28
C GLU A 261 35.99 2.88 -28.52
N GLU A 262 35.52 3.52 -29.59
CA GLU A 262 36.35 3.81 -30.76
C GLU A 262 37.53 4.75 -30.41
N GLN A 263 37.28 5.79 -29.62
CA GLN A 263 38.34 6.67 -29.11
C GLN A 263 39.35 5.89 -28.26
N ARG A 264 38.88 5.01 -27.37
CA ARG A 264 39.75 4.15 -26.56
C ARG A 264 40.62 3.23 -27.43
N LYS A 265 40.06 2.65 -28.50
CA LYS A 265 40.81 1.83 -29.46
C LYS A 265 41.88 2.65 -30.18
N LYS A 266 41.58 3.89 -30.62
CA LYS A 266 42.55 4.80 -31.23
C LYS A 266 43.70 5.12 -30.28
N VAL A 267 43.40 5.50 -29.04
CA VAL A 267 44.42 5.79 -28.03
C VAL A 267 45.32 4.58 -27.75
N LYS A 268 44.74 3.37 -27.66
CA LYS A 268 45.51 2.12 -27.51
C LYS A 268 46.42 1.85 -28.72
N ALA A 269 45.90 2.05 -29.94
CA ALA A 269 46.67 1.90 -31.17
C ALA A 269 47.83 2.90 -31.24
N ASP A 270 47.59 4.17 -30.93
CA ASP A 270 48.62 5.22 -30.92
C ASP A 270 49.71 4.92 -29.87
N ALA A 271 49.33 4.47 -28.68
CA ALA A 271 50.27 4.06 -27.65
C ALA A 271 51.12 2.86 -28.11
N TYR A 272 50.51 1.90 -28.82
CA TYR A 272 51.23 0.77 -29.42
C TYR A 272 52.21 1.22 -30.50
N HIS A 273 51.79 2.09 -31.42
CA HIS A 273 52.65 2.66 -32.46
C HIS A 273 53.83 3.44 -31.87
N LYS A 274 53.61 4.27 -30.83
CA LYS A 274 54.68 4.98 -30.13
C LYS A 274 55.69 4.03 -29.48
N LYS A 275 55.22 2.95 -28.84
CA LYS A 275 56.11 1.91 -28.29
C LYS A 275 56.94 1.23 -29.36
N LYS A 276 56.32 0.87 -30.49
CA LYS A 276 57.01 0.26 -31.64
C LYS A 276 58.10 1.19 -32.19
N ALA A 277 57.77 2.46 -32.44
CA ALA A 277 58.73 3.45 -32.93
C ALA A 277 59.90 3.68 -31.96
N LEU A 278 59.65 3.64 -30.64
CA LEU A 278 60.70 3.76 -29.64
C LEU A 278 61.65 2.55 -29.65
N LEU A 279 61.11 1.34 -29.82
CA LEU A 279 61.91 0.13 -29.97
C LEU A 279 62.77 0.18 -31.25
N GLU A 280 62.18 0.57 -32.39
CA GLU A 280 62.90 0.73 -33.65
C GLU A 280 64.06 1.74 -33.51
N LYS A 281 63.82 2.90 -32.88
CA LYS A 281 64.87 3.89 -32.59
C LYS A 281 65.99 3.33 -31.71
N LYS A 282 65.65 2.48 -30.73
CA LYS A 282 66.64 1.83 -29.86
C LYS A 282 67.48 0.83 -30.64
N ILE A 283 66.86 0.05 -31.52
CA ILE A 283 67.55 -0.90 -32.41
C ILE A 283 68.52 -0.16 -33.35
N THR A 284 68.05 0.90 -34.02
CA THR A 284 68.91 1.68 -34.94
C THR A 284 70.07 2.36 -34.23
N TYR A 285 69.85 2.90 -33.02
CA TYR A 285 70.92 3.46 -32.20
C TYR A 285 72.00 2.42 -31.89
N HIS A 286 71.61 1.20 -31.49
CA HIS A 286 72.57 0.14 -31.20
C HIS A 286 73.32 -0.32 -32.45
N LEU A 287 72.64 -0.46 -33.59
CA LEU A 287 73.28 -0.77 -34.87
C LEU A 287 74.29 0.30 -35.28
N GLN A 288 73.92 1.58 -35.18
CA GLN A 288 74.83 2.69 -35.48
C GLN A 288 76.02 2.74 -34.52
N LYS A 289 75.80 2.42 -33.23
CA LYS A 289 76.86 2.33 -32.24
C LYS A 289 77.86 1.23 -32.59
N MET A 290 77.38 0.06 -33.00
CA MET A 290 78.22 -1.05 -33.48
C MET A 290 79.06 -0.62 -34.68
N GLN A 291 78.43 -0.02 -35.70
CA GLN A 291 79.14 0.48 -36.89
C GLN A 291 80.19 1.55 -36.55
N ARG A 292 79.90 2.45 -35.59
CA ARG A 292 80.89 3.45 -35.13
C ARG A 292 82.05 2.82 -34.36
N SER A 293 81.80 1.80 -33.54
CA SER A 293 82.89 1.05 -32.87
C SER A 293 83.73 0.25 -33.88
N ASP A 294 83.12 -0.29 -34.93
CA ASP A 294 83.82 -1.00 -35.98
C ASP A 294 84.71 -0.03 -36.79
N LEU A 295 84.21 1.15 -37.16
CA LEU A 295 84.99 2.21 -37.80
C LEU A 295 86.11 2.78 -36.91
N GLN A 296 85.88 2.89 -35.59
CA GLN A 296 86.94 3.27 -34.64
C GLN A 296 88.01 2.18 -34.51
N ARG A 297 87.64 0.90 -34.62
CA ARG A 297 88.59 -0.23 -34.62
C ARG A 297 89.44 -0.24 -35.90
N GLU A 298 88.82 -0.04 -37.07
CA GLU A 298 89.55 0.11 -38.34
C GLU A 298 90.43 1.37 -38.38
N GLY A 299 89.99 2.50 -37.81
CA GLY A 299 90.80 3.71 -37.68
C GLY A 299 91.96 3.56 -36.69
N SER A 300 91.78 2.77 -35.63
CA SER A 300 92.85 2.42 -34.68
C SER A 300 93.87 1.49 -35.33
N GLU A 301 93.41 0.51 -36.11
CA GLU A 301 94.29 -0.38 -36.89
C GLU A 301 95.06 0.40 -37.98
N ALA A 302 94.44 1.35 -38.67
CA ALA A 302 95.13 2.24 -39.61
C ALA A 302 96.16 3.19 -38.94
N SER A 303 95.86 3.70 -37.73
CA SER A 303 96.80 4.56 -36.97
C SER A 303 97.99 3.79 -36.38
N VAL A 304 97.83 2.48 -36.11
CA VAL A 304 98.93 1.59 -35.69
C VAL A 304 99.84 1.23 -36.88
N PHE A 305 99.34 1.30 -38.13
CA PHE A 305 100.16 1.10 -39.33
C PHE A 305 100.87 2.37 -39.84
N GLN A 306 100.41 3.59 -39.50
CA GLN A 306 101.13 4.83 -39.85
C GLN A 306 102.22 5.22 -38.85
N ASN A 307 102.12 4.85 -37.57
CA ASN A 307 103.14 5.17 -36.56
C ASN A 307 104.39 4.26 -36.58
N LYS A 308 104.51 3.36 -37.57
CA LYS A 308 105.74 2.58 -37.80
C LYS A 308 106.69 3.21 -38.84
N SER A 309 106.35 4.37 -39.39
CA SER A 309 107.09 4.96 -40.53
C SER A 309 107.71 6.34 -40.24
N GLN A 310 107.66 6.84 -39.00
CA GLN A 310 108.11 8.20 -38.68
C GLN A 310 108.88 8.34 -37.35
N ASP A 311 109.64 7.32 -36.93
CA ASP A 311 110.47 7.42 -35.72
C ASP A 311 111.91 6.87 -35.92
N GLU A 312 112.53 7.19 -37.06
CA GLU A 312 113.98 7.01 -37.29
C GLU A 312 114.58 8.22 -38.02
N THR A 313 114.47 9.44 -37.51
CA THR A 313 115.48 10.47 -37.81
C THR A 313 115.47 11.57 -36.75
N GLU A 314 116.48 11.53 -35.87
CA GLU A 314 117.19 12.67 -35.25
C GLU A 314 117.55 12.39 -33.78
N GLY A 315 118.81 12.05 -33.56
CA GLY A 315 119.42 12.11 -32.25
C GLY A 315 120.66 11.26 -32.14
N GLU A 316 121.79 11.71 -32.73
CA GLU A 316 123.13 11.52 -32.15
C GLU A 316 124.21 12.26 -32.96
N ARG A 317 124.49 13.50 -32.54
CA ARG A 317 125.82 14.12 -32.52
C ARG A 317 126.06 14.46 -31.05
N GLU A 318 127.24 14.33 -30.47
CA GLU A 318 128.57 13.94 -30.92
C GLU A 318 129.39 13.68 -29.64
N THR A 319 130.62 13.19 -29.82
CA THR A 319 131.79 13.14 -28.92
C THR A 319 132.04 11.80 -28.21
N ILE A 320 133.21 11.15 -28.30
CA ILE A 320 134.58 11.68 -28.51
C ILE A 320 135.62 10.54 -28.76
N LYS A 321 136.68 10.89 -29.52
CA LYS A 321 138.09 10.39 -29.54
C LYS A 321 138.49 9.04 -30.17
N GLY A 322 139.48 9.11 -31.07
CA GLY A 322 140.50 8.06 -31.21
C GLY A 322 141.42 8.11 -32.42
N LYS A 323 142.47 8.95 -32.35
CA LYS A 323 143.77 8.93 -33.08
C LYS A 323 143.84 9.24 -34.57
#